data_AF-A0A2W4RQE6-F1
#
_entry.id   AF-A0A2W4RQE6-F1
#
_cell.length_a   1.000
_cell.length_b   1.000
_cell.length_c   1.000
_cell.angle_alpha   90.00
_cell.angle_beta   90.00
_cell.angle_gamma   90.00
#
_symmetry.space_group_name_H-M   'P 1'
#
loop_
_entity.id
_entity.type
_entity.pdbx_description
1 polymer ?
#
loop_
_entity_poly.entity_id
_entity_poly.type
_entity_poly.pdbx_seq_one_letter_code
_entity_poly.pdbx_strand_id
1 'polypeptide(L)' 'MEITSPCPECRARDVRQLSSPFAARVIYLRCSNCGGVWMADVNPPHEFRGMVTNRVPRHGTERSGNATPHER' A
#
# COMPACT_ATOMS: atom_id res chain seq x y z
N MET A 1 -3.90 5.04 14.52
CA MET A 1 -4.70 5.72 13.48
C MET A 1 -5.98 6.19 14.15
N GLU A 2 -6.08 7.47 14.47
CA GLU A 2 -7.33 8.03 15.02
C GLU A 2 -8.18 8.52 13.86
N ILE A 3 -9.27 7.81 13.59
CA ILE A 3 -10.27 8.25 12.60
C ILE A 3 -11.12 9.31 13.28
N THR A 4 -10.79 10.57 13.06
CA THR A 4 -11.42 11.74 13.68
C THR A 4 -12.54 12.34 12.83
N SER A 5 -13.09 11.61 11.85
CA SER A 5 -14.16 12.14 11.00
C SER A 5 -15.48 12.23 11.79
N PRO A 6 -16.04 13.45 12.01
CA PRO A 6 -17.33 13.61 12.67
C PRO A 6 -18.46 13.03 11.81
N CYS A 7 -19.60 12.76 12.44
CA CYS A 7 -20.79 12.29 11.73
C CYS A 7 -21.25 13.33 10.69
N PRO A 8 -21.45 12.95 9.41
CA PRO A 8 -21.88 13.88 8.36
C PRO A 8 -23.29 14.44 8.62
N GLU A 9 -24.15 13.67 9.27
CA GLU A 9 -25.55 14.04 9.51
C GLU A 9 -25.72 15.01 10.68
N CYS A 10 -25.12 14.68 11.83
CA CYS A 10 -25.35 15.40 13.08
C CYS A 10 -24.10 16.06 13.68
N ARG A 11 -22.94 15.96 13.00
CA ARG A 11 -21.64 16.49 13.44
C ARG A 11 -21.15 15.99 14.81
N ALA A 12 -21.79 14.98 15.37
CA ALA A 12 -21.33 14.35 16.60
C ALA A 12 -19.97 13.69 16.40
N ARG A 13 -19.11 13.81 17.43
CA ARG A 13 -17.79 13.16 17.47
C ARG A 13 -17.85 11.75 18.06
N ASP A 14 -19.00 11.36 18.61
CA ASP A 14 -19.22 10.03 19.15
C ASP A 14 -19.51 9.05 18.00
N VAL A 15 -18.45 8.40 17.53
CA VAL A 15 -18.44 7.50 16.38
C VAL A 15 -17.78 6.18 16.75
N ARG A 16 -18.43 5.07 16.42
CA ARG A 16 -17.91 3.71 16.62
C ARG A 16 -17.54 3.10 15.26
N GLN A 17 -16.35 2.52 15.19
CA GLN A 17 -15.94 1.71 14.06
C GLN A 17 -16.62 0.33 14.12
N LEU A 18 -17.20 -0.09 13.00
CA LEU A 18 -17.70 -1.44 12.80
C LEU A 18 -16.58 -2.31 12.20
N SER A 19 -16.50 -3.56 12.63
CA SER A 19 -15.53 -4.53 12.10
C SER A 19 -15.77 -4.76 10.62
N SER A 20 -14.76 -4.48 9.79
CA SER A 20 -14.77 -4.85 8.37
C SER A 20 -14.13 -6.24 8.21
N PRO A 21 -14.82 -7.21 7.58
CA PRO A 21 -14.23 -8.53 7.31
C PRO A 21 -13.14 -8.47 6.22
N PHE A 22 -13.04 -7.36 5.48
CA PHE A 22 -12.08 -7.18 4.40
C PHE A 22 -10.89 -6.33 4.85
N ALA A 23 -9.69 -6.89 4.76
CA ALA A 23 -8.41 -6.26 5.09
C ALA A 23 -7.96 -5.17 4.09
N ALA A 24 -8.89 -4.44 3.48
CA ALA A 24 -8.58 -3.54 2.38
C ALA A 24 -9.27 -2.19 2.55
N ARG A 25 -8.52 -1.23 3.10
CA ARG A 25 -8.64 0.23 2.89
C ARG A 25 -9.93 0.93 3.30
N VAL A 26 -11.01 0.23 3.64
CA VAL A 26 -12.29 0.86 3.99
C VAL A 26 -12.78 0.36 5.34
N ILE A 27 -13.19 1.30 6.19
CA ILE A 27 -13.84 1.04 7.47
C ILE A 27 -15.25 1.59 7.46
N TYR A 28 -16.14 0.91 8.17
CA TYR A 28 -17.50 1.36 8.40
C TYR A 28 -17.58 2.05 9.75
N LEU A 29 -18.20 3.22 9.77
CA LEU A 29 -18.36 4.04 10.95
C LEU A 29 -19.86 4.19 11.24
N ARG A 30 -20.23 4.13 12.51
CA ARG A 30 -21.59 4.37 12.99
C ARG A 30 -21.58 5.47 14.04
N CYS A 31 -22.43 6.47 13.88
CA CYS A 31 -22.63 7.49 14.90
C CYS A 31 -23.50 6.94 16.03
N SER A 32 -23.08 7.11 17.29
CA SER A 32 -23.89 6.71 18.44
C SER A 32 -25.05 7.68 18.71
N ASN A 33 -24.96 8.93 18.24
CA ASN A 33 -25.96 9.97 18.49
C ASN A 33 -27.18 9.83 17.55
N CYS A 34 -26.95 9.84 16.22
CA CYS A 34 -28.04 9.75 15.24
C CYS A 34 -28.22 8.34 14.66
N GLY A 35 -27.29 7.41 14.91
CA GLY A 35 -27.33 6.06 14.35
C GLY A 35 -26.87 5.94 12.89
N GLY A 36 -26.54 7.05 12.22
CA GLY A 36 -26.09 7.06 10.82
C GLY A 36 -24.82 6.24 10.60
N VAL A 37 -24.71 5.61 9.42
CA VAL A 37 -23.58 4.75 9.03
C VAL A 37 -22.95 5.29 7.75
N TRP A 38 -21.63 5.39 7.72
CA TRP A 38 -20.88 5.81 6.53
C TRP A 38 -19.54 5.06 6.41
N MET A 39 -18.94 5.16 5.24
CA MET A 39 -17.65 4.55 4.93
C MET A 39 -16.55 5.61 5.00
N ALA A 40 -15.38 5.23 5.53
CA ALA A 40 -14.17 6.05 5.49
C ALA A 40 -13.01 5.24 4.92
N ASP A 41 -12.23 5.89 4.04
CA ASP A 41 -11.00 5.32 3.49
C ASP A 41 -9.87 5.49 4.50
N VAL A 42 -9.30 4.37 4.93
CA VAL A 42 -8.07 4.28 5.71
C VAL A 42 -6.92 3.96 4.76
N ASN A 43 -6.61 4.89 3.86
CA ASN A 43 -5.29 4.89 3.24
C ASN A 43 -4.26 5.30 4.32
N PRO A 44 -3.37 4.41 4.77
CA PRO A 44 -2.09 4.91 5.25
C PRO A 44 -1.46 5.71 4.11
N PRO A 45 -0.74 6.82 4.37
CA PRO A 45 0.18 7.33 3.38
C PRO A 45 1.12 6.18 3.03
N HIS A 46 0.91 5.56 1.88
CA HIS A 46 1.82 4.58 1.32
C HIS A 46 3.10 5.35 0.99
N GLU A 47 4.00 5.51 1.96
CA GLU A 47 5.42 5.60 1.68
C GLU A 47 5.83 4.24 1.11
N PHE A 48 5.57 4.04 -0.17
CA PHE A 48 6.12 2.94 -0.95
C PHE A 48 7.63 3.22 -1.13
N ARG A 49 8.42 3.17 -0.03
CA ARG A 49 9.90 3.06 -0.08
C ARG A 49 10.33 1.61 -0.35
N GLY A 50 9.58 0.90 -1.19
CA GLY A 50 10.03 -0.32 -1.83
C GLY A 50 10.79 0.06 -3.09
N MET A 51 12.07 0.41 -2.93
CA MET A 51 13.00 0.57 -4.03
C MET A 51 13.13 -0.78 -4.74
N VAL A 52 12.30 -1.04 -5.75
CA VAL A 52 12.50 -2.18 -6.65
C VAL A 52 13.67 -1.79 -7.55
N THR A 53 14.90 -1.95 -7.05
CA THR A 53 16.05 -1.92 -7.95
C THR A 53 15.93 -3.20 -8.77
N ASN A 54 15.40 -3.10 -9.99
CA ASN A 54 15.58 -4.10 -11.02
C ASN A 54 17.09 -4.18 -11.32
N ARG A 55 17.86 -4.82 -10.43
CA ARG A 55 19.22 -5.25 -10.73
C ARG A 55 19.07 -6.49 -11.59
N VAL A 56 19.03 -6.27 -12.90
CA VAL A 56 19.29 -7.30 -13.89
C VAL A 56 20.63 -7.94 -13.53
N PRO A 57 20.72 -9.27 -13.32
CA PRO A 57 22.01 -9.93 -13.27
C PRO A 57 22.63 -9.71 -14.65
N ARG A 58 23.71 -8.92 -14.73
CA ARG A 58 24.55 -8.90 -15.93
C ARG A 58 25.19 -10.28 -16.02
N HIS A 59 24.54 -11.19 -16.75
CA HIS A 59 25.21 -12.36 -17.31
C HIS A 59 26.33 -11.81 -18.19
N GLY A 60 27.57 -11.94 -17.73
CA GLY A 60 28.75 -11.68 -18.53
C GLY A 60 28.81 -12.72 -19.65
N THR A 61 28.30 -12.36 -20.82
CA THR A 61 28.67 -13.02 -22.07
C THR A 61 29.80 -12.22 -22.71
N GLU A 62 31.00 -12.38 -22.19
CA GLU A 62 32.20 -12.02 -22.95
C GLU A 62 32.48 -13.12 -23.97
N ARG A 63 31.81 -12.97 -25.12
CA ARG A 63 32.24 -13.60 -26.37
C ARG A 63 33.45 -12.82 -26.86
N SER A 64 34.66 -13.28 -26.56
CA SER A 64 35.87 -12.88 -27.27
C SER A 64 36.61 -14.12 -27.76
N GLY A 65 36.06 -14.73 -28.80
CA GLY A 65 36.79 -15.69 -29.61
C GLY A 65 37.54 -14.94 -30.69
N ASN A 66 38.81 -14.63 -30.43
CA ASN A 66 39.83 -14.38 -31.46
C ASN A 66 41.21 -14.31 -30.81
N ALA A 67 41.99 -15.38 -30.97
CA ALA A 67 43.42 -15.36 -31.30
C ALA A 67 43.99 -16.77 -31.10
N THR A 68 44.26 -17.46 -32.20
CA THR A 68 45.22 -18.56 -32.27
C THR A 68 46.62 -18.05 -31.91
N PRO A 69 47.40 -18.85 -31.19
CA PRO A 69 48.80 -19.04 -31.54
C PRO A 69 49.05 -20.50 -31.89
N HIS A 70 49.48 -20.74 -33.13
CA HIS A 70 49.98 -22.04 -33.57
C HIS A 70 51.42 -22.18 -33.10
N GLU A 71 51.69 -23.13 -32.22
CA GLU A 71 53.02 -23.52 -31.78
C GLU A 71 53.54 -24.64 -32.69
N ARG A 72 54.53 -24.33 -33.55
CA ARG A 72 55.61 -25.24 -33.96
C ARG A 72 56.63 -24.56 -34.87
#